data_AF-A0A9X3WX81-F1
#
_entry.id   AF-A0A9X3WX81-F1
#
_cell.length_a   1.000
_cell.length_b   1.000
_cell.length_c   1.000
_cell.angle_alpha   90.00
_cell.angle_beta   90.00
_cell.angle_gamma   90.00
#
_symmetry.space_group_name_H-M   'P 1'
#
loop_
_entity.id
_entity.type
_entity.pdbx_description
1 polymer ?
#
loop_
_entity_poly.entity_id
_entity_poly.type
_entity_poly.pdbx_seq_one_letter_code
_entity_poly.pdbx_strand_id
1 'polypeptide(L)'
;MVYTIVTLGFVSVILFVLSFFMSDRFKDIEKQLEQFSISTMQDSYQLKKKIKILEEELLSDDIGNDLPYQQEASTTQQPPMLRKVTKLYQSGVPIREIAKETGLSEYDIHSIVKQFV
;
A
#
# COMPACT_ATOMS: atom_id res chain seq x y z
N MET A 1 60.76 11.49 -22.50
CA MET A 1 60.84 10.05 -22.80
C MET A 1 61.05 9.19 -21.54
N VAL A 2 62.07 9.43 -20.70
CA VAL A 2 62.26 8.63 -19.47
C VAL A 2 61.17 8.92 -18.42
N TYR A 3 60.83 10.19 -18.17
CA TYR A 3 59.80 10.56 -17.19
C TYR A 3 58.41 9.98 -17.51
N THR A 4 58.04 9.91 -18.79
CA THR A 4 56.75 9.33 -19.22
C THR A 4 56.68 7.82 -18.96
N ILE A 5 57.81 7.12 -19.04
CA ILE A 5 57.88 5.68 -18.76
C ILE A 5 57.79 5.43 -17.24
N VAL A 6 58.45 6.28 -16.44
CA VAL A 6 58.43 6.18 -14.97
C VAL A 6 57.03 6.48 -14.42
N THR A 7 56.36 7.52 -14.91
CA THR A 7 55.00 7.85 -14.45
C THR A 7 54.00 6.78 -14.84
N LEU A 8 54.10 6.22 -16.05
CA LEU A 8 53.23 5.14 -16.50
C LEU A 8 53.43 3.86 -15.66
N GLY A 9 54.68 3.54 -15.31
CA GLY A 9 54.98 2.45 -14.39
C GLY A 9 54.36 2.67 -13.01
N PHE A 10 54.46 3.89 -12.48
CA PHE A 10 53.87 4.24 -11.18
C PHE A 10 52.34 4.15 -11.18
N VAL A 11 51.68 4.65 -12.23
CA VAL A 11 50.22 4.54 -12.41
C VAL A 11 49.80 3.07 -12.50
N SER A 12 50.57 2.22 -13.18
CA SER A 12 50.30 0.78 -13.26
C SER A 12 50.35 0.11 -11.89
N VAL A 13 51.37 0.42 -11.08
CA VAL A 13 51.47 -0.10 -9.71
C VAL A 13 50.30 0.37 -8.84
N ILE A 14 49.91 1.65 -8.95
CA ILE A 14 48.76 2.19 -8.23
C ILE A 14 47.45 1.49 -8.65
N LEU A 15 47.21 1.32 -9.95
CA LEU A 15 46.03 0.60 -10.46
C LEU A 15 46.01 -0.85 -9.98
N PHE A 16 47.16 -1.51 -9.91
CA PHE A 16 47.27 -2.89 -9.44
C PHE A 16 46.85 -3.02 -7.97
N VAL A 17 47.32 -2.11 -7.12
CA VAL A 17 46.92 -2.05 -5.70
C VAL A 17 45.44 -1.73 -5.56
N LEU A 18 44.92 -0.77 -6.34
CA LEU A 18 43.49 -0.43 -6.34
C LEU A 18 42.61 -1.59 -6.81
N SER A 19 43.05 -2.36 -7.80
CA SER A 19 42.31 -3.50 -8.33
C SER A 19 42.05 -4.57 -7.27
N PHE A 20 43.06 -4.85 -6.44
CA PHE A 20 42.92 -5.76 -5.31
C PHE A 20 41.87 -5.27 -4.32
N PHE A 21 41.85 -3.97 -4.00
CA PHE A 21 40.89 -3.40 -3.06
C PHE A 21 39.47 -3.34 -3.64
N MET A 22 39.34 -3.02 -4.92
CA MET A 22 38.05 -2.87 -5.58
C MET A 22 37.32 -4.21 -5.75
N SER A 23 38.04 -5.27 -6.11
CA SER A 23 37.46 -6.62 -6.26
C SER A 23 36.82 -7.13 -4.96
N ASP A 24 37.42 -6.81 -3.81
CA ASP A 24 36.91 -7.23 -2.51
C ASP A 24 35.63 -6.46 -2.13
N ARG A 25 35.63 -5.14 -2.35
CA ARG A 25 34.45 -4.30 -2.10
C ARG A 25 33.26 -4.65 -2.99
N PHE A 26 33.48 -4.95 -4.27
CA PHE A 26 32.41 -5.34 -5.17
C PHE A 26 31.71 -6.64 -4.73
N LYS A 27 32.47 -7.63 -4.23
CA LYS A 27 31.90 -8.87 -3.68
C LYS A 27 31.08 -8.64 -2.41
N ASP A 28 31.52 -7.73 -1.55
CA ASP A 28 30.77 -7.39 -0.33
C ASP A 28 29.46 -6.65 -0.66
N ILE A 29 29.46 -5.80 -1.69
CA ILE A 29 28.25 -5.10 -2.16
C ILE A 29 27.25 -6.08 -2.77
N GLU A 30 27.71 -7.03 -3.59
CA GLU A 30 26.87 -8.07 -4.18
C GLU A 30 26.16 -8.90 -3.09
N LYS A 31 26.89 -9.35 -2.07
CA LYS A 31 26.32 -10.08 -0.92
C LYS A 31 25.29 -9.26 -0.13
N GLN A 32 25.57 -7.97 0.09
CA GLN A 32 24.63 -7.08 0.78
C GLN A 32 23.36 -6.87 -0.04
N LEU A 33 23.47 -6.78 -1.36
CA LEU A 33 22.33 -6.64 -2.26
C LEU A 33 21.46 -7.91 -2.29
N GLU A 34 22.09 -9.09 -2.32
CA GLU A 34 21.39 -10.38 -2.24
C GLU A 34 20.63 -10.53 -0.90
N GLN A 35 21.28 -10.18 0.21
CA GLN A 35 20.66 -10.20 1.54
C GLN A 35 19.55 -9.15 1.69
N PHE A 36 19.71 -7.97 1.10
CA PHE A 36 18.67 -6.96 1.09
C PHE A 36 17.47 -7.38 0.25
N SER A 37 17.71 -8.00 -0.92
CA SER A 37 16.67 -8.51 -1.81
C SER A 37 15.85 -9.62 -1.13
N ILE A 38 16.52 -10.59 -0.48
CA ILE A 38 15.83 -11.70 0.19
C ILE A 38 14.98 -11.20 1.38
N SER A 39 15.50 -10.26 2.18
CA SER A 39 14.75 -9.66 3.30
C SER A 39 13.53 -8.89 2.79
N THR A 40 13.71 -8.05 1.76
CA THR A 40 12.63 -7.22 1.21
C THR A 40 11.48 -8.07 0.64
N MET A 41 11.80 -9.19 0.00
CA MET A 41 10.79 -10.13 -0.50
C MET A 41 10.03 -10.81 0.65
N GLN A 42 10.74 -11.24 1.69
CA GLN A 42 10.14 -11.87 2.87
C GLN A 42 9.24 -10.89 3.64
N ASP A 43 9.68 -9.65 3.81
CA ASP A 43 8.93 -8.59 4.50
C ASP A 43 7.68 -8.20 3.71
N SER A 44 7.80 -8.07 2.38
CA SER A 44 6.66 -7.82 1.50
C SER A 44 5.63 -8.94 1.55
N TYR A 45 6.07 -10.20 1.63
CA TYR A 45 5.17 -11.34 1.76
C TYR A 45 4.41 -11.32 3.10
N GLN A 46 5.12 -11.06 4.20
CA GLN A 46 4.49 -10.95 5.52
C GLN A 46 3.50 -9.79 5.59
N LEU A 47 3.83 -8.64 5.02
CA LEU A 47 2.94 -7.48 4.94
C LEU A 47 1.67 -7.82 4.15
N LYS A 48 1.81 -8.43 2.97
CA LYS A 48 0.67 -8.90 2.16
C LYS A 48 -0.22 -9.88 2.93
N LYS A 49 0.36 -10.80 3.71
CA LYS A 49 -0.40 -11.74 4.53
C LYS A 49 -1.16 -11.04 5.65
N LYS A 50 -0.54 -10.08 6.35
CA LYS A 50 -1.18 -9.30 7.40
C LYS A 50 -2.33 -8.45 6.86
N ILE A 51 -2.15 -7.81 5.70
CA ILE A 51 -3.20 -7.07 5.01
C ILE A 51 -4.35 -8.00 4.62
N LYS A 52 -4.06 -9.17 4.04
CA LYS A 52 -5.09 -10.15 3.66
C LYS A 52 -5.92 -10.62 4.85
N ILE A 53 -5.28 -10.88 6.00
CA ILE A 53 -5.99 -11.28 7.23
C ILE A 53 -6.86 -10.13 7.73
N LEU A 54 -6.35 -8.90 7.74
CA LEU A 54 -7.14 -7.71 8.10
C LEU A 54 -8.33 -7.51 7.15
N GLU A 55 -8.15 -7.73 5.86
CA GLU A 55 -9.25 -7.70 4.89
C GLU A 55 -10.28 -8.80 5.18
N GLU A 56 -9.85 -10.02 5.48
CA GLU A 56 -10.75 -11.14 5.80
C GLU A 56 -11.49 -10.94 7.13
N GLU A 57 -10.83 -10.42 8.16
CA GLU A 57 -11.46 -10.08 9.44
C GLU A 57 -12.43 -8.91 9.29
N LEU A 58 -12.05 -7.84 8.57
CA LEU A 58 -12.91 -6.68 8.35
C LEU A 58 -14.10 -7.01 7.41
N LEU A 59 -13.91 -7.89 6.42
CA LEU A 59 -15.03 -8.44 5.64
C LEU A 59 -15.89 -9.40 6.46
N SER A 60 -15.32 -10.20 7.36
CA SER A 60 -16.09 -11.16 8.15
C SER A 60 -16.87 -10.49 9.29
N ASP A 61 -16.36 -9.39 9.85
CA ASP A 61 -17.07 -8.58 10.84
C ASP A 61 -18.26 -7.79 10.22
N ASP A 62 -18.26 -7.52 8.91
CA ASP A 62 -19.38 -6.89 8.19
C ASP A 62 -20.33 -7.92 7.52
N ILE A 63 -19.85 -9.15 7.21
CA ILE A 63 -20.62 -10.25 6.60
C ILE A 63 -21.16 -11.23 7.67
N GLY A 64 -21.73 -10.67 8.74
CA GLY A 64 -22.63 -11.38 9.64
C GLY A 64 -24.07 -11.43 9.12
N ASN A 65 -24.38 -10.75 8.01
CA ASN A 65 -25.69 -10.78 7.37
C ASN A 65 -25.53 -11.01 5.87
N ASP A 66 -26.21 -12.05 5.41
CA ASP A 66 -26.34 -12.50 4.03
C ASP A 66 -26.33 -11.35 3.02
N LEU A 67 -25.53 -11.49 1.94
CA LEU A 67 -25.95 -11.29 0.54
C LEU A 67 -24.73 -11.33 -0.42
N PRO A 68 -24.89 -11.89 -1.65
CA PRO A 68 -23.80 -12.07 -2.61
C PRO A 68 -23.53 -10.76 -3.36
N TYR A 69 -22.36 -10.15 -3.18
CA TYR A 69 -21.98 -8.98 -3.99
C TYR A 69 -20.89 -9.32 -5.00
N GLN A 70 -21.37 -9.52 -6.22
CA GLN A 70 -20.62 -9.54 -7.46
C GLN A 70 -19.95 -8.18 -7.66
N GLN A 71 -18.66 -8.25 -7.95
CA GLN A 71 -17.73 -7.14 -8.02
C GLN A 71 -17.92 -6.41 -9.36
N GLU A 72 -18.47 -5.18 -9.33
CA GLU A 72 -18.36 -4.25 -10.46
C GLU A 72 -17.90 -2.87 -9.98
N ALA A 73 -16.81 -2.43 -10.60
CA ALA A 73 -16.18 -1.14 -10.39
C ALA A 73 -16.99 -0.04 -11.11
N SER A 74 -17.35 1.02 -10.37
CA SER A 74 -17.73 2.32 -10.95
C SER A 74 -17.55 3.45 -9.93
N THR A 75 -16.54 4.26 -10.19
CA THR A 75 -16.42 5.72 -10.00
C THR A 75 -17.59 6.42 -9.30
N THR A 76 -17.38 6.85 -8.03
CA THR A 76 -17.73 8.18 -7.49
C THR A 76 -17.33 8.18 -6.00
N GLN A 77 -16.52 9.18 -5.62
CA GLN A 77 -16.01 9.43 -4.27
C GLN A 77 -17.13 9.81 -3.30
N GLN A 78 -17.99 8.87 -2.95
CA GLN A 78 -18.99 9.09 -1.91
C GLN A 78 -18.35 8.83 -0.55
N PRO A 79 -18.44 9.77 0.41
CA PRO A 79 -18.03 9.52 1.79
C PRO A 79 -18.73 8.26 2.32
N PRO A 80 -18.02 7.39 3.07
CA PRO A 80 -18.60 6.14 3.57
C PRO A 80 -19.89 6.37 4.39
N MET A 81 -19.98 7.51 5.07
CA MET A 81 -21.18 7.93 5.82
C MET A 81 -22.39 8.18 4.92
N LEU A 82 -22.16 8.76 3.73
CA LEU A 82 -23.22 9.05 2.77
C LEU A 82 -23.83 7.77 2.22
N ARG A 83 -22.97 6.80 1.85
CA ARG A 83 -23.41 5.46 1.40
C ARG A 83 -24.27 4.76 2.45
N LYS A 84 -23.91 4.90 3.73
CA LYS A 84 -24.67 4.33 4.84
C LYS A 84 -26.06 4.95 4.95
N VAL A 85 -26.17 6.28 4.94
CA VAL A 85 -27.46 7.00 5.00
C VAL A 85 -28.37 6.60 3.83
N THR A 86 -27.85 6.60 2.60
CA THR A 86 -28.65 6.25 1.42
C THR A 86 -29.12 4.79 1.44
N LYS A 87 -28.25 3.85 1.85
CA LYS A 87 -28.64 2.43 2.01
C LYS A 87 -29.76 2.25 3.02
N LEU A 88 -29.64 2.88 4.19
CA LEU A 88 -30.66 2.79 5.25
C LEU A 88 -32.00 3.37 4.81
N TYR A 89 -31.98 4.47 4.06
CA TYR A 89 -33.19 5.07 3.50
C TYR A 89 -33.85 4.16 2.45
N GLN A 90 -33.04 3.60 1.53
CA GLN A 90 -33.53 2.65 0.52
C GLN A 90 -34.05 1.34 1.13
N SER A 91 -33.51 0.90 2.27
CA SER A 91 -34.02 -0.27 3.00
C SER A 91 -35.33 0.01 3.76
N GLY A 92 -35.93 1.20 3.62
CA GLY A 92 -37.23 1.52 4.20
C GLY A 92 -37.19 1.91 5.68
N VAL A 93 -36.00 2.19 6.22
CA VAL A 93 -35.84 2.63 7.62
C VAL A 93 -36.33 4.07 7.74
N PRO A 94 -37.15 4.41 8.75
CA PRO A 94 -37.63 5.78 8.93
C PRO A 94 -36.47 6.73 9.22
N ILE A 95 -36.53 7.93 8.63
CA ILE A 95 -35.48 8.97 8.72
C ILE A 95 -35.02 9.27 10.15
N ARG A 96 -35.94 9.19 11.12
CA ARG A 96 -35.64 9.40 12.55
C ARG A 96 -34.67 8.39 13.13
N GLU A 97 -34.79 7.13 12.70
CA GLU A 97 -33.91 6.06 13.16
C GLU A 97 -32.55 6.19 12.47
N ILE A 98 -32.52 6.58 11.19
CA ILE A 98 -31.28 6.89 10.47
C ILE A 98 -30.54 8.06 11.14
N ALA A 99 -31.27 9.09 11.59
CA ALA A 99 -30.70 10.24 12.31
C ALA A 99 -30.03 9.81 13.62
N LYS A 100 -30.70 8.94 14.37
CA LYS A 100 -30.18 8.39 15.62
C LYS A 100 -28.97 7.49 15.41
N GLU A 101 -28.99 6.65 14.38
CA GLU A 101 -27.91 5.71 14.06
C GLU A 101 -26.66 6.38 13.46
N THR A 102 -26.86 7.42 12.66
CA THR A 102 -25.77 8.10 11.96
C THR A 102 -25.32 9.38 12.67
N GLY A 103 -26.05 9.79 13.72
CA GLY A 103 -25.78 11.01 14.49
C GLY A 103 -26.03 12.32 13.72
N LEU A 104 -26.67 12.25 12.55
CA LEU A 104 -27.02 13.38 11.71
C LEU A 104 -28.42 13.90 12.02
N SER A 105 -28.69 15.18 11.75
CA SER A 105 -30.03 15.74 11.87
C SER A 105 -30.97 15.13 10.83
N GLU A 106 -32.25 15.00 11.15
CA GLU A 106 -33.29 14.60 10.18
C GLU A 106 -33.27 15.50 8.93
N TYR A 107 -32.94 16.79 9.12
CA TYR A 107 -32.78 17.76 8.03
C TYR A 107 -31.61 17.42 7.08
N ASP A 108 -30.48 16.99 7.63
CA ASP A 108 -29.28 16.67 6.86
C ASP A 108 -29.51 15.40 6.05
N ILE A 109 -30.18 14.41 6.63
CA ILE A 109 -30.55 13.17 5.94
C ILE A 109 -31.53 13.45 4.79
N HIS A 110 -32.53 14.30 5.01
CA HIS A 110 -33.44 14.72 3.92
C HIS A 110 -32.69 15.41 2.78
N SER A 111 -31.71 16.26 3.11
CA SER A 111 -30.91 16.97 2.13
C SER A 111 -30.00 16.02 1.33
N ILE A 112 -29.40 15.04 2.01
CA ILE A 112 -28.59 13.97 1.41
C ILE A 112 -29.46 13.15 0.45
N VAL A 113 -30.57 12.59 0.92
CA VAL A 113 -31.43 11.75 0.08
C VAL A 113 -31.93 12.53 -1.14
N LYS A 114 -32.33 13.80 -0.98
CA LYS A 114 -32.78 14.65 -2.08
C LYS A 114 -31.69 15.00 -3.10
N GLN A 115 -30.42 15.04 -2.68
CA GLN A 115 -29.31 15.34 -3.57
C GLN A 115 -28.87 14.10 -4.38
N PHE A 116 -29.08 12.89 -3.85
CA PHE A 116 -28.55 11.65 -4.40
C PHE A 116 -29.61 10.67 -4.93
N VAL A 117 -30.91 10.98 -4.76
CA VAL A 117 -32.06 10.29 -5.36
C VAL A 117 -32.70 11.22 -6.38
#